data_AF-A0AAW5MRC1-F1
#
_entry.id   AF-A0AAW5MRC1-F1
#
_cell.length_a   1.000
_cell.length_b   1.000
_cell.length_c   1.000
_cell.angle_alpha   90.00
_cell.angle_beta   90.00
_cell.angle_gamma   90.00
#
_symmetry.space_group_name_H-M   'P 1'
#
loop_
_entity.id
_entity.type
_entity.pdbx_description
1 polymer ?
#
loop_
_entity_poly.entity_id
_entity_poly.type
_entity_poly.pdbx_seq_one_letter_code
_entity_poly.pdbx_strand_id
1 'polypeptide(L)'
;MEAFGDCIEVKEEIHGFRWVEERDLSGFVDGTENPAGEETRREVAVIKDGVDAGGSYVFVQRWEHNLKQLNRMSVHDQEMMIGRTKEANEEIDGDERPETSHLTRV
;
A
#
# COMPACT_ATOMS: atom_id res chain seq x y z
N MET A 1 -25.45 2.84 -8.67
CA MET A 1 -26.15 4.03 -9.17
C MET A 1 -27.55 4.19 -8.58
N GLU A 2 -28.32 3.15 -8.27
CA GLU A 2 -29.70 3.30 -7.77
C GLU A 2 -29.86 4.16 -6.50
N ALA A 3 -28.93 4.07 -5.54
CA ALA A 3 -29.05 4.79 -4.27
C ALA A 3 -28.79 6.31 -4.38
N PHE A 4 -27.77 6.72 -5.14
CA PHE A 4 -27.40 8.13 -5.30
C PHE A 4 -27.98 8.75 -6.58
N GLY A 5 -28.29 7.95 -7.60
CA GLY A 5 -28.84 8.40 -8.87
C GLY A 5 -28.01 9.52 -9.50
N ASP A 6 -28.70 10.55 -9.96
CA ASP A 6 -28.10 11.70 -10.66
C ASP A 6 -27.61 12.81 -9.69
N CYS A 7 -27.59 12.57 -8.37
CA CYS A 7 -27.08 13.57 -7.41
C CYS A 7 -25.55 13.64 -7.36
N ILE A 8 -24.87 12.70 -8.01
CA ILE A 8 -23.42 12.64 -8.13
C ILE A 8 -23.00 12.53 -9.59
N GLU A 9 -21.76 12.94 -9.86
CA GLU A 9 -21.07 12.66 -11.10
C GLU A 9 -19.87 11.77 -10.78
N VAL A 10 -19.87 10.53 -11.29
CA VAL A 10 -18.75 9.59 -11.06
C VAL A 10 -17.52 10.06 -11.84
N LYS A 11 -16.45 10.41 -11.13
CA LYS A 11 -15.18 10.84 -11.74
C LYS A 11 -14.24 9.67 -12.03
N GLU A 12 -14.18 8.71 -11.14
CA GLU A 12 -13.35 7.51 -11.30
C GLU A 12 -14.00 6.30 -10.63
N GLU A 13 -13.86 5.13 -11.27
CA GLU A 13 -14.28 3.82 -10.75
C GLU A 13 -13.18 2.82 -11.08
N ILE A 14 -12.61 2.17 -10.06
CA ILE A 14 -11.47 1.28 -10.19
C ILE A 14 -11.79 -0.06 -9.53
N HIS A 15 -11.58 -1.15 -10.26
CA HIS A 15 -11.84 -2.51 -9.78
C HIS A 15 -10.51 -3.12 -9.34
N GLY A 16 -10.25 -3.08 -8.03
CA GLY A 16 -9.08 -3.72 -7.44
C GLY A 16 -9.27 -5.24 -7.31
N PHE A 17 -8.16 -5.98 -7.33
CA PHE A 17 -8.12 -7.40 -7.03
C PHE A 17 -6.89 -7.71 -6.19
N ARG A 18 -6.98 -8.72 -5.32
CA ARG A 18 -5.80 -9.26 -4.63
C ARG A 18 -5.06 -10.18 -5.60
N TRP A 19 -3.80 -9.90 -5.86
CA TRP A 19 -2.99 -10.73 -6.73
C TRP A 19 -2.41 -11.94 -5.98
N VAL A 20 -1.72 -12.81 -6.72
CA VAL A 20 -1.10 -14.03 -6.21
C VAL A 20 -0.18 -13.68 -5.03
N GLU A 21 -0.32 -14.41 -3.92
CA GLU A 21 0.49 -14.25 -2.70
C GLU A 21 0.45 -12.84 -2.08
N GLU A 22 -0.63 -12.07 -2.33
CA GLU A 22 -0.77 -10.70 -1.80
C GLU A 22 0.32 -9.73 -2.29
N ARG A 23 0.88 -10.00 -3.48
CA ARG A 23 1.89 -9.16 -4.11
C ARG A 23 1.27 -7.96 -4.83
N ASP A 24 1.96 -6.82 -4.79
CA ASP A 24 1.77 -5.74 -5.78
C ASP A 24 2.20 -6.22 -7.17
N LEU A 25 1.74 -5.55 -8.22
CA LEU A 25 2.09 -5.89 -9.61
C LEU A 25 3.60 -5.79 -9.91
N SER A 26 4.39 -5.10 -9.08
CA SER A 26 5.86 -5.13 -9.12
C SER A 26 6.46 -6.50 -8.76
N GLY A 27 5.70 -7.35 -8.07
CA GLY A 27 6.11 -8.67 -7.58
C GLY A 27 6.61 -8.69 -6.13
N PHE A 28 6.58 -7.57 -5.41
CA PHE A 28 6.85 -7.54 -3.96
C PHE A 28 5.55 -7.79 -3.18
N VAL A 29 5.64 -8.52 -2.06
CA VAL A 29 4.51 -8.66 -1.13
C VAL A 29 4.22 -7.31 -0.50
N ASP A 30 2.93 -6.95 -0.42
CA ASP A 30 2.50 -5.70 0.20
C ASP A 30 1.57 -5.96 1.40
N GLY A 31 1.65 -5.10 2.41
CA GLY A 31 0.81 -5.17 3.61
C GLY A 31 1.34 -6.05 4.74
N THR A 32 2.61 -6.49 4.70
CA THR A 32 3.24 -7.28 5.78
C THR A 32 3.22 -6.55 7.14
N GLU A 33 3.51 -5.25 7.14
CA GLU A 33 3.55 -4.41 8.35
C GLU A 33 2.21 -3.70 8.63
N ASN A 34 1.14 -4.04 7.90
CA ASN A 34 -0.16 -3.44 8.18
C ASN A 34 -0.66 -3.86 9.57
N PRO A 35 -1.31 -2.93 10.32
CA PRO A 35 -1.95 -3.28 11.59
C PRO A 35 -2.87 -4.51 11.45
N ALA A 36 -2.60 -5.53 12.27
CA ALA A 36 -3.31 -6.80 12.26
C ALA A 36 -4.25 -6.92 13.46
N GLY A 37 -5.39 -7.59 13.26
CA GLY A 37 -6.43 -7.75 14.28
C GLY A 37 -7.34 -6.52 14.43
N GLU A 38 -8.59 -6.75 14.84
CA GLU A 38 -9.59 -5.68 14.92
C GLU A 38 -9.19 -4.61 15.95
N GLU A 39 -8.66 -5.01 17.11
CA GLU A 39 -8.26 -4.09 18.18
C GLU A 39 -7.19 -3.10 17.70
N THR A 40 -6.06 -3.60 17.20
CA THR A 40 -4.96 -2.75 16.72
C THR A 40 -5.36 -1.91 15.51
N ARG A 41 -6.19 -2.45 14.60
CA ARG A 41 -6.70 -1.67 13.45
C ARG A 41 -7.59 -0.53 13.90
N ARG A 42 -8.47 -0.74 14.89
CA ARG A 42 -9.31 0.33 15.45
C ARG A 42 -8.46 1.36 16.18
N GLU A 43 -7.47 0.93 16.94
CA GLU A 43 -6.55 1.82 17.66
C GLU A 43 -5.81 2.77 16.70
N VAL A 44 -5.40 2.28 15.52
CA VAL A 44 -4.69 3.08 14.51
C VAL A 44 -5.64 3.93 13.66
N ALA A 45 -6.79 3.40 13.25
CA ALA A 45 -7.62 4.00 12.19
C ALA A 45 -8.90 4.71 12.67
N VAL A 46 -9.36 4.50 13.91
CA VAL A 46 -10.66 5.00 14.39
C VAL A 46 -10.48 6.05 15.48
N ILE A 47 -11.12 7.21 15.30
CA ILE A 47 -11.13 8.28 16.30
C ILE A 47 -11.86 7.80 17.56
N LYS A 48 -11.23 7.94 18.73
CA LYS A 48 -11.73 7.37 19.99
C LYS A 48 -12.90 8.14 20.59
N ASP A 49 -12.77 9.46 20.66
CA ASP A 49 -13.63 10.30 21.50
C ASP A 49 -14.02 11.62 20.80
N GLY A 50 -15.01 12.31 21.35
CA GLY A 50 -15.51 13.58 20.84
C GLY A 50 -16.56 13.42 19.74
N VAL A 51 -16.81 14.50 19.01
CA VAL A 51 -17.89 14.55 17.99
C VAL A 51 -17.61 13.64 16.79
N ASP A 52 -16.34 13.39 16.49
CA ASP A 52 -15.89 12.57 15.35
C ASP A 52 -15.59 11.11 15.76
N ALA A 53 -15.91 10.71 16.99
CA ALA A 53 -15.69 9.36 17.48
C ALA A 53 -16.36 8.31 16.56
N GLY A 54 -15.60 7.28 16.19
CA GLY A 54 -16.04 6.27 15.21
C GLY A 54 -15.76 6.65 13.74
N GLY A 55 -15.33 7.88 13.47
CA GLY A 55 -14.87 8.33 12.16
C GLY A 55 -13.42 7.96 11.84
N SER A 56 -13.00 8.25 10.61
CA SER A 56 -11.64 8.03 10.11
C SER A 56 -11.32 8.98 8.96
N TYR A 57 -10.03 9.29 8.77
CA TYR A 57 -9.56 10.00 7.59
C TYR A 57 -9.18 8.98 6.51
N VAL A 58 -9.51 9.27 5.26
CA VAL A 58 -9.25 8.38 4.12
C VAL A 58 -8.40 9.12 3.09
N PHE A 59 -7.34 8.47 2.60
CA PHE A 59 -6.50 8.94 1.51
C PHE A 59 -6.52 7.91 0.37
N VAL A 60 -6.74 8.38 -0.86
CA VAL A 60 -6.71 7.54 -2.07
C VAL A 60 -5.76 8.14 -3.10
N GLN A 61 -4.97 7.28 -3.74
CA GLN A 61 -4.04 7.67 -4.79
C GLN A 61 -3.84 6.50 -5.77
N ARG A 62 -4.09 6.73 -7.06
CA ARG A 62 -3.88 5.73 -8.12
C ARG A 62 -2.49 5.87 -8.72
N TRP A 63 -1.77 4.75 -8.80
CA TRP A 63 -0.47 4.64 -9.44
C TRP A 63 -0.56 3.85 -10.75
N GLU A 64 0.15 4.30 -11.78
CA GLU A 64 0.30 3.59 -13.05
C GLU A 64 1.74 3.06 -13.17
N HIS A 65 1.90 1.74 -13.05
CA HIS A 65 3.21 1.10 -13.08
C HIS A 65 3.77 0.97 -14.50
N ASN A 66 5.03 1.38 -14.69
CA ASN A 66 5.79 1.04 -15.88
C ASN A 66 6.61 -0.26 -15.65
N LEU A 67 5.96 -1.41 -15.80
CA LEU A 67 6.59 -2.71 -15.55
C LEU A 67 7.76 -3.01 -16.50
N LYS A 68 7.77 -2.41 -17.70
CA LYS A 68 8.91 -2.54 -18.64
C LYS A 68 10.17 -1.86 -18.08
N GLN A 69 10.01 -0.73 -17.39
CA GLN A 69 11.13 -0.06 -16.74
C GLN A 69 11.60 -0.86 -15.52
N LEU A 70 10.66 -1.33 -14.68
CA LEU A 70 10.99 -2.17 -13.53
C LEU A 70 11.77 -3.42 -13.94
N ASN A 71 11.31 -4.13 -14.96
CA ASN A 71 11.93 -5.37 -15.44
C ASN A 71 13.31 -5.18 -16.09
N ARG A 72 13.79 -3.94 -16.27
CA ARG A 72 15.17 -3.65 -16.67
C ARG A 72 16.13 -3.55 -15.50
N MET A 73 15.63 -3.33 -14.29
CA MET A 73 16.43 -3.28 -13.07
C MET A 73 16.81 -4.68 -12.63
N SER A 74 18.00 -4.86 -12.06
CA SER A 74 18.34 -6.12 -11.40
C SER A 74 17.42 -6.34 -10.20
N VAL A 75 17.23 -7.58 -9.76
CA VAL A 75 16.41 -7.86 -8.57
C VAL A 75 16.98 -7.14 -7.36
N HIS A 76 18.31 -7.16 -7.19
CA HIS A 76 18.98 -6.44 -6.11
C HIS A 76 18.67 -4.94 -6.10
N ASP A 77 18.71 -4.27 -7.26
CA ASP A 77 18.35 -2.83 -7.33
C ASP A 77 16.89 -2.58 -6.97
N GLN A 78 15.98 -3.49 -7.33
CA GLN A 78 14.58 -3.41 -6.94
C GLN A 78 14.40 -3.61 -5.43
N GLU A 79 15.14 -4.55 -4.84
CA GLU A 79 15.13 -4.79 -3.40
C GLU A 79 15.65 -3.58 -2.63
N MET A 80 16.71 -2.91 -3.12
CA MET A 80 17.20 -1.65 -2.54
C MET A 80 16.25 -0.47 -2.76
N MET A 81 15.45 -0.49 -3.84
CA MET A 81 14.39 0.48 -4.07
C MET A 81 13.22 0.29 -3.08
N ILE A 82 12.87 -0.94 -2.72
CA ILE A 82 11.74 -1.23 -1.83
C ILE A 82 12.15 -1.24 -0.35
N GLY A 83 13.30 -1.82 -0.02
CA GLY A 83 13.77 -2.08 1.35
C GLY A 83 13.44 -3.47 1.89
N ARG A 84 12.98 -4.39 1.03
CA ARG A 84 12.72 -5.81 1.36
C ARG A 84 13.21 -6.71 0.24
N THR A 85 13.54 -7.96 0.55
CA THR A 85 13.88 -8.98 -0.46
C THR A 85 12.64 -9.38 -1.25
N LYS A 86 12.79 -9.64 -2.54
CA LYS A 86 11.63 -9.76 -3.45
C LYS A 86 10.87 -11.07 -3.27
N GLU A 87 11.60 -12.18 -3.18
CA GLU A 87 11.01 -13.51 -3.10
C GLU A 87 10.55 -13.85 -1.68
N ALA A 88 11.46 -13.73 -0.71
CA ALA A 88 11.24 -14.09 0.69
C ALA A 88 10.55 -12.99 1.51
N ASN A 89 10.46 -11.76 0.99
CA ASN A 89 9.83 -10.64 1.68
C ASN A 89 10.46 -10.34 3.06
N GLU A 90 11.78 -10.50 3.18
CA GLU A 90 12.53 -10.19 4.39
C GLU A 90 12.93 -8.71 4.38
N GLU A 91 12.84 -8.04 5.52
CA GLU A 91 13.27 -6.65 5.64
C GLU A 91 14.80 -6.54 5.53
N ILE A 92 15.27 -5.58 4.73
CA ILE A 92 16.69 -5.22 4.66
C ILE A 92 16.96 -4.19 5.74
N ASP A 93 18.05 -4.34 6.50
CA ASP A 93 18.40 -3.43 7.59
C ASP A 93 18.42 -1.96 7.12
N GLY A 94 17.93 -1.06 7.97
CA GLY A 94 17.86 0.37 7.69
C GLY A 94 19.23 0.99 7.39
N ASP A 95 20.30 0.48 8.02
CA ASP A 95 21.67 0.93 7.79
C ASP A 95 22.29 0.34 6.50
N GLU A 96 21.65 -0.70 5.92
CA GLU A 96 22.11 -1.41 4.72
C GLU A 96 21.29 -1.10 3.47
N ARG A 97 20.23 -0.28 3.58
CA ARG A 97 19.39 0.15 2.45
C ARG A 97 19.50 1.65 2.19
N PRO A 98 19.29 2.13 0.95
CA PRO A 98 19.29 3.56 0.65
C PRO A 98 18.23 4.33 1.45
N GLU A 99 18.52 5.58 1.82
CA GLU A 99 17.54 6.50 2.42
C GLU A 99 16.33 6.78 1.51
N THR A 100 16.49 6.56 0.20
CA THR A 100 15.43 6.69 -0.80
C THR A 100 14.58 5.43 -0.96
N SER A 101 14.88 4.34 -0.26
CA SER A 101 14.06 3.13 -0.29
C SER A 101 12.65 3.40 0.24
N HIS A 102 11.64 2.70 -0.30
CA HIS A 102 10.25 2.92 0.08
C HIS A 102 10.05 2.79 1.59
N LEU A 103 10.58 1.74 2.21
CA LEU A 103 10.44 1.48 3.65
C LEU A 103 11.13 2.54 4.54
N THR A 104 12.07 3.32 4.02
CA THR A 104 12.70 4.43 4.76
C THR A 104 11.97 5.77 4.54
N ARG A 105 10.97 5.83 3.65
CA ARG A 105 10.22 7.05 3.32
C ARG A 105 8.80 7.08 3.88
N VAL A 106 8.30 5.96 4.38
CA VAL A 106 6.95 5.82 4.95
C VAL A 106 6.98 5.58 6.45
#